data_AF-A0A1G7EH00-F1
#
_entry.id   AF-A0A1G7EH00-F1
#
_cell.length_a   1.000
_cell.length_b   1.000
_cell.length_c   1.000
_cell.angle_alpha   90.00
_cell.angle_beta   90.00
_cell.angle_gamma   90.00
#
_symmetry.space_group_name_H-M   'P 1'
#
loop_
_entity.id
_entity.type
_entity.pdbx_description
1 polymer ?
#
loop_
_entity_poly.entity_id
_entity_poly.type
_entity_poly.pdbx_seq_one_letter_code
_entity_poly.pdbx_strand_id
1 'polypeptide(L)'
;MKNVFKNFAFIGLLISALFISSCQEEFEELPDSEEQSTITASSSTAKLIIDASANDGSYDNIVDGASCLAVQFPYSVLVNGLELRIDSIEDLKLIETIFDQLEDDSDLLTIVFPIKIILSDYTEIEISNAAALEELAKDCIENGADDDIECIDFVYPLTFFTYDTNSQQTGSVAVESDKELRFFFKDLGDNDVVSLNFPVSLKSYDETIITVNSTEALALALNNAKDSCDEDDDDDYNDDDFSKEELDAYLIDCGFLVKEVKRYNQYQTEQYFSYTMNFKADGTVKVYSSLGNLFEGTWSTSANDDGVLLNLEIYELVDFSLEWSVYELEAGRIKLFESDGDRIILKKDCDVPEGNSNEELEVVLEQCKWKFAVPSSSSIGLYTIKFLENGAVKFVDDNGEFFEIDTYATWAIVNNSIVFYNINQELIAERWKITGSSNAQLSIEIYNENELIYENVLLRDCEDLSTVCEEAYIYDVIQSCRWTITNLDGTFFDALDIDFSNENIHVYNANEEVVEEGNWEISGAVLKFNDLSMALANYVGEWTVIACADNLFKIQRGEEVLLLTKTCN
;
A
#
# COMPACT_ATOMS: atom_id res chain seq x y z
N MET A 1 -75.38 4.30 -16.09
CA MET A 1 -74.32 4.91 -16.93
C MET A 1 -73.99 6.37 -16.58
N LYS A 2 -74.85 7.17 -15.94
CA LYS A 2 -74.52 8.58 -15.59
C LYS A 2 -73.53 8.76 -14.42
N ASN A 3 -73.43 7.81 -13.48
CA ASN A 3 -72.50 7.92 -12.34
C ASN A 3 -71.07 7.46 -12.67
N VAL A 4 -70.89 6.62 -13.69
CA VAL A 4 -69.57 6.12 -14.11
C VAL A 4 -68.78 7.21 -14.84
N PHE A 5 -69.47 8.05 -15.62
CA PHE A 5 -68.86 9.16 -16.35
C PHE A 5 -68.36 10.29 -15.44
N LYS A 6 -69.04 10.55 -14.31
CA LYS A 6 -68.59 11.53 -13.31
C LYS A 6 -67.34 11.06 -12.55
N ASN A 7 -67.25 9.77 -12.26
CA ASN A 7 -66.08 9.21 -11.58
C ASN A 7 -64.85 9.15 -12.51
N PHE A 8 -65.03 8.87 -13.80
CA PHE A 8 -63.94 8.96 -14.78
C PHE A 8 -63.45 10.40 -15.01
N ALA A 9 -64.35 11.38 -14.99
CA ALA A 9 -63.96 12.79 -15.09
C ALA A 9 -63.17 13.26 -13.86
N PHE A 10 -63.51 12.79 -12.66
CA PHE A 10 -62.76 13.10 -11.44
C PHE A 10 -61.39 12.42 -11.37
N ILE A 11 -61.29 11.16 -11.84
CA ILE A 11 -60.01 10.44 -11.91
C ILE A 11 -59.08 11.08 -12.96
N GLY A 12 -59.62 11.50 -14.11
CA GLY A 12 -58.84 12.23 -15.12
C GLY A 12 -58.31 13.58 -14.62
N LEU A 13 -59.09 14.28 -13.77
CA LEU A 13 -58.68 15.57 -13.19
C LEU A 13 -57.67 15.39 -12.05
N LEU A 14 -57.72 14.28 -11.31
CA LEU A 14 -56.75 13.93 -10.27
C LEU A 14 -55.41 13.47 -10.86
N ILE A 15 -55.44 12.71 -11.96
CA ILE A 15 -54.23 12.28 -12.68
C ILE A 15 -53.56 13.49 -13.35
N SER A 16 -54.33 14.45 -13.88
CA SER A 16 -53.78 15.68 -14.45
C SER A 16 -53.17 16.64 -13.41
N ALA A 17 -53.58 16.54 -12.14
CA ALA A 17 -53.01 17.33 -11.04
C ALA A 17 -51.73 16.71 -10.46
N LEU A 18 -51.51 15.40 -10.65
CA LEU A 18 -50.31 14.68 -10.21
C LEU A 18 -49.10 14.84 -11.16
N PHE A 19 -49.28 15.48 -12.32
CA PHE A 19 -48.19 15.80 -13.26
C PHE A 19 -47.61 17.21 -13.09
N ILE A 20 -48.07 17.98 -12.09
CA ILE A 20 -47.61 19.36 -11.84
C ILE A 20 -46.80 19.49 -10.54
N SER A 21 -46.39 18.37 -9.94
CA SER A 21 -45.51 18.34 -8.76
C SER A 21 -44.16 17.67 -9.05
N SER A 22 -43.69 17.70 -10.29
CA SER A 22 -42.25 17.62 -10.51
C SER A 22 -41.71 18.96 -10.03
N CYS A 23 -40.99 18.98 -8.91
CA CYS A 23 -40.08 20.06 -8.65
C CYS A 23 -39.10 20.03 -9.82
N GLN A 24 -39.24 20.98 -10.73
CA GLN A 24 -38.12 21.33 -11.57
C GLN A 24 -37.18 22.02 -10.58
N GLU A 25 -35.98 21.46 -10.37
CA GLU A 25 -34.89 22.26 -9.82
C GLU A 25 -34.87 23.57 -10.59
N GLU A 26 -34.77 24.66 -9.83
CA GLU A 26 -34.71 26.01 -10.34
C GLU A 26 -33.44 26.11 -11.19
N PHE A 27 -33.54 25.78 -12.48
CA PHE A 27 -32.49 26.08 -13.43
C PHE A 27 -32.26 27.58 -13.36
N GLU A 28 -31.12 27.99 -12.81
CA GLU A 28 -30.65 29.36 -12.94
C GLU A 28 -30.64 29.71 -14.43
N GLU A 29 -31.37 30.77 -14.79
CA GLU A 29 -31.36 31.29 -16.15
C GLU A 29 -29.93 31.70 -16.49
N LEU A 30 -29.23 30.86 -17.27
CA LEU A 30 -27.98 31.24 -17.92
C LEU A 30 -28.22 32.55 -18.69
N PRO A 31 -27.30 33.54 -18.62
CA PRO A 31 -27.50 34.83 -19.25
C PRO A 31 -27.76 34.69 -20.76
N ASP A 32 -28.72 35.49 -21.23
CA ASP A 32 -29.19 35.51 -22.61
C ASP A 32 -28.02 35.83 -23.57
N SER A 33 -27.94 35.08 -24.66
CA SER A 33 -26.78 34.96 -25.57
C SER A 33 -26.31 36.22 -26.33
N GLU A 34 -26.80 37.42 -25.97
CA GLU A 34 -26.51 38.68 -26.69
C GLU A 34 -25.54 39.65 -25.96
N GLU A 35 -25.12 39.39 -24.71
CA GLU A 35 -24.12 40.21 -23.98
C GLU A 35 -22.76 39.48 -23.82
N GLN A 36 -22.24 38.93 -24.91
CA GLN A 36 -21.00 38.13 -24.89
C GLN A 36 -19.75 39.01 -24.70
N SER A 37 -19.32 39.21 -23.45
CA SER A 37 -17.90 39.26 -23.00
C SER A 37 -17.74 39.88 -21.61
N THR A 38 -18.76 40.53 -21.06
CA THR A 38 -18.62 41.33 -19.83
C THR A 38 -19.22 40.66 -18.61
N ILE A 39 -18.50 40.76 -17.49
CA ILE A 39 -18.83 40.26 -16.16
C ILE A 39 -19.03 41.48 -15.26
N THR A 40 -20.16 41.54 -14.56
CA THR A 40 -20.39 42.52 -13.49
C THR A 40 -20.15 41.88 -12.13
N ALA A 41 -19.82 42.68 -11.12
CA ALA A 41 -19.57 42.18 -9.76
C ALA A 41 -20.73 41.34 -9.18
N SER A 42 -21.97 41.61 -9.60
CA SER A 42 -23.18 40.90 -9.15
C SER A 42 -23.70 39.83 -10.12
N SER A 43 -22.92 39.46 -11.14
CA SER A 43 -23.33 38.43 -12.11
C SER A 43 -23.15 37.03 -11.54
N SER A 44 -23.92 36.04 -12.02
CA SER A 44 -23.77 34.64 -11.61
C SER A 44 -22.38 34.10 -11.94
N THR A 45 -21.79 34.51 -13.07
CA THR A 45 -20.41 34.15 -13.41
C THR A 45 -19.39 34.77 -12.46
N ALA A 46 -19.60 35.99 -11.97
CA ALA A 46 -18.74 36.56 -10.93
C ALA A 46 -18.85 35.76 -9.64
N LYS A 47 -20.05 35.34 -9.23
CA LYS A 47 -20.23 34.44 -8.07
C LYS A 47 -19.43 33.15 -8.27
N LEU A 48 -19.61 32.43 -9.40
CA LEU A 48 -18.83 31.21 -9.68
C LEU A 48 -17.30 31.41 -9.65
N ILE A 49 -16.80 32.55 -10.15
CA ILE A 49 -15.36 32.86 -10.08
C ILE A 49 -14.91 33.14 -8.64
N ILE A 50 -15.76 33.82 -7.86
CA ILE A 50 -15.51 34.12 -6.44
C ILE A 50 -15.48 32.81 -5.65
N ASP A 51 -16.47 31.95 -5.85
CA ASP A 51 -16.62 30.64 -5.21
C ASP A 51 -15.41 29.73 -5.54
N ALA A 52 -15.06 29.57 -6.82
CA ALA A 52 -13.88 28.83 -7.28
C ALA A 52 -12.51 29.47 -6.96
N SER A 53 -12.49 30.55 -6.18
CA SER A 53 -11.26 31.17 -5.68
C SER A 53 -11.32 31.44 -4.19
N ALA A 54 -12.30 30.85 -3.50
CA ALA A 54 -12.37 30.85 -2.05
C ALA A 54 -11.11 30.20 -1.46
N ASN A 55 -10.80 30.57 -0.23
CA ASN A 55 -9.89 29.77 0.58
C ASN A 55 -10.78 28.76 1.30
N ASP A 56 -10.79 27.53 0.81
CA ASP A 56 -11.35 26.33 1.43
C ASP A 56 -10.95 26.29 2.93
N GLY A 57 -9.81 25.69 3.27
CA GLY A 57 -9.33 25.64 4.65
C GLY A 57 -9.49 24.28 5.33
N SER A 58 -10.18 23.33 4.70
CA SER A 58 -10.31 21.92 5.11
C SER A 58 -8.96 21.27 5.46
N TYR A 59 -7.88 21.66 4.80
CA TYR A 59 -6.55 21.07 4.98
C TYR A 59 -6.01 21.07 6.41
N ASP A 60 -6.55 21.89 7.33
CA ASP A 60 -6.21 21.84 8.76
C ASP A 60 -7.38 21.57 9.72
N ASN A 61 -8.45 20.93 9.24
CA ASN A 61 -9.58 20.43 10.03
C ASN A 61 -9.13 19.60 11.24
N ILE A 62 -8.06 18.80 11.11
CA ILE A 62 -7.46 18.06 12.23
C ILE A 62 -7.09 18.95 13.44
N VAL A 63 -6.93 20.26 13.25
CA VAL A 63 -6.54 21.23 14.28
C VAL A 63 -7.72 22.05 14.79
N ASP A 64 -8.56 22.60 13.92
CA ASP A 64 -9.63 23.54 14.30
C ASP A 64 -11.06 23.03 14.07
N GLY A 65 -11.22 21.95 13.30
CA GLY A 65 -12.46 21.26 12.98
C GLY A 65 -13.48 22.13 12.29
N ALA A 66 -13.07 22.82 11.23
CA ALA A 66 -13.91 23.74 10.48
C ALA A 66 -13.41 23.93 9.04
N SER A 67 -14.10 23.37 8.04
CA SER A 67 -13.62 23.42 6.65
C SER A 67 -13.51 24.85 6.08
N CYS A 68 -14.31 25.81 6.56
CA CYS A 68 -14.41 27.13 5.93
C CYS A 68 -13.37 28.18 6.39
N LEU A 69 -12.39 27.78 7.19
CA LEU A 69 -11.32 28.63 7.72
C LEU A 69 -10.06 27.82 7.95
N ALA A 70 -8.90 28.49 7.99
CA ALA A 70 -7.63 27.81 8.22
C ALA A 70 -6.73 28.54 9.22
N VAL A 71 -5.96 27.81 10.03
CA VAL A 71 -5.00 28.40 10.96
C VAL A 71 -3.71 28.82 10.23
N GLN A 72 -3.41 30.12 10.28
CA GLN A 72 -2.19 30.66 9.69
C GLN A 72 -0.94 30.17 10.43
N PHE A 73 -0.08 29.42 9.73
CA PHE A 73 1.23 29.03 10.23
C PHE A 73 2.14 30.24 10.55
N PRO A 74 3.02 30.14 11.57
CA PRO A 74 3.19 29.02 12.48
C PRO A 74 2.37 29.16 13.78
N TYR A 75 1.98 28.03 14.37
CA TYR A 75 1.29 27.97 15.66
C TYR A 75 1.77 26.77 16.51
N SER A 76 1.16 26.58 17.67
CA SER A 76 1.50 25.46 18.57
C SER A 76 0.24 24.80 19.11
N VAL A 77 0.31 23.48 19.26
CA VAL A 77 -0.79 22.65 19.76
C VAL A 77 -0.28 21.72 20.86
N LEU A 78 -1.18 21.25 21.71
CA LEU A 78 -0.95 20.18 22.67
C LEU A 78 -1.73 18.96 22.20
N VAL A 79 -1.02 17.93 21.72
CA VAL A 79 -1.60 16.67 21.23
C VAL A 79 -1.34 15.60 22.29
N ASN A 80 -2.39 15.09 22.93
CA ASN A 80 -2.29 14.16 24.06
C ASN A 80 -1.35 14.65 25.18
N GLY A 81 -1.23 15.97 25.34
CA GLY A 81 -0.37 16.65 26.31
C GLY A 81 1.07 16.90 25.86
N LEU A 82 1.46 16.48 24.64
CA LEU A 82 2.73 16.79 24.00
C LEU A 82 2.62 18.12 23.25
N GLU A 83 3.51 19.07 23.57
CA GLU A 83 3.59 20.35 22.85
C GLU A 83 4.29 20.17 21.50
N LEU A 84 3.55 20.45 20.42
CA LEU A 84 4.03 20.46 19.05
C LEU A 84 3.98 21.87 18.49
N ARG A 85 4.93 22.16 17.61
CA ARG A 85 4.98 23.40 16.83
C ARG A 85 4.71 23.04 15.39
N ILE A 86 3.73 23.70 14.80
CA ILE A 86 3.29 23.48 13.42
C ILE A 86 3.75 24.70 12.63
N ASP A 87 4.77 24.51 11.78
CA ASP A 87 5.37 25.55 10.95
C ASP A 87 4.91 25.48 9.49
N SER A 88 4.38 24.35 9.03
CA SER A 88 3.81 24.16 7.69
C SER A 88 2.77 23.03 7.62
N ILE A 89 2.13 22.88 6.46
CA ILE A 89 1.14 21.82 6.18
C ILE A 89 1.75 20.43 6.43
N GLU A 90 3.01 20.21 6.09
CA GLU A 90 3.67 18.91 6.31
C GLU A 90 3.79 18.52 7.78
N ASP A 91 3.75 19.50 8.71
CA ASP A 91 3.78 19.23 10.15
C ASP A 91 2.42 18.71 10.67
N LEU A 92 1.33 18.87 9.92
CA LEU A 92 0.00 18.34 10.30
C LEU A 92 0.00 16.80 10.35
N LYS A 93 0.78 16.15 9.48
CA LYS A 93 0.99 14.70 9.48
C LYS A 93 1.54 14.16 10.79
N LEU A 94 2.22 15.00 11.57
CA LEU A 94 2.69 14.61 12.90
C LEU A 94 1.55 14.44 13.90
N ILE A 95 0.46 15.19 13.74
CA ILE A 95 -0.74 15.12 14.58
C ILE A 95 -1.48 13.82 14.28
N GLU A 96 -1.77 13.59 13.00
CA GLU A 96 -2.36 12.36 12.46
C GLU A 96 -1.58 11.12 12.90
N THR A 97 -0.25 11.10 12.69
CA THR A 97 0.63 10.01 13.16
C THR A 97 0.55 9.76 14.67
N ILE A 98 0.20 10.75 15.49
CA ILE A 98 0.00 10.58 16.93
C ILE A 98 -1.36 9.98 17.23
N PHE A 99 -2.42 10.42 16.55
CA PHE A 99 -3.77 9.87 16.69
C PHE A 99 -3.80 8.40 16.23
N ASP A 100 -3.11 8.08 15.14
CA ASP A 100 -3.03 6.71 14.58
C ASP A 100 -2.16 5.73 15.36
N GLN A 101 -1.61 6.13 16.50
CA GLN A 101 -0.86 5.21 17.33
C GLN A 101 -1.76 4.15 17.96
N LEU A 102 -3.02 4.50 18.26
CA LEU A 102 -3.95 3.65 19.01
C LEU A 102 -5.41 3.86 18.57
N GLU A 103 -5.94 2.98 17.73
CA GLU A 103 -7.31 3.04 17.18
C GLU A 103 -8.50 3.12 18.17
N ASP A 104 -8.30 2.91 19.47
CA ASP A 104 -9.37 2.96 20.48
C ASP A 104 -9.02 3.85 21.68
N ASP A 105 -8.03 4.73 21.54
CA ASP A 105 -7.80 5.74 22.56
C ASP A 105 -8.70 6.96 22.33
N SER A 106 -8.50 7.98 23.16
CA SER A 106 -9.23 9.24 23.04
C SER A 106 -8.18 10.29 22.79
N ASP A 107 -8.11 10.69 21.54
CA ASP A 107 -7.25 11.79 21.14
C ASP A 107 -7.77 13.12 21.62
N LEU A 108 -6.83 13.95 22.07
CA LEU A 108 -7.09 15.29 22.54
C LEU A 108 -6.08 16.25 21.94
N LEU A 109 -6.57 17.14 21.09
CA LEU A 109 -5.84 18.31 20.63
C LEU A 109 -6.30 19.56 21.38
N THR A 110 -5.36 20.43 21.71
CA THR A 110 -5.65 21.75 22.27
C THR A 110 -4.73 22.79 21.65
N ILE A 111 -5.32 23.78 20.98
CA ILE A 111 -4.57 24.88 20.39
C ILE A 111 -4.00 25.82 21.46
N VAL A 112 -2.74 26.23 21.31
CA VAL A 112 -2.10 27.22 22.16
C VAL A 112 -2.32 28.62 21.58
N PHE A 113 -3.25 29.35 22.19
CA PHE A 113 -3.59 30.73 21.80
C PHE A 113 -2.58 31.78 22.27
N PRO A 114 -2.49 32.95 21.60
CA PRO A 114 -3.28 33.35 20.44
C PRO A 114 -2.79 32.75 19.12
N ILE A 115 -3.72 32.57 18.18
CA ILE A 115 -3.47 32.15 16.80
C ILE A 115 -4.02 33.20 15.83
N LYS A 116 -3.70 33.06 14.55
CA LYS A 116 -4.39 33.77 13.48
C LYS A 116 -5.07 32.75 12.58
N ILE A 117 -6.24 33.10 12.09
CA ILE A 117 -6.96 32.31 11.09
C ILE A 117 -7.12 33.13 9.80
N ILE A 118 -7.34 32.44 8.69
CA ILE A 118 -7.68 32.96 7.38
C ILE A 118 -9.08 32.43 7.04
N LEU A 119 -10.01 33.32 6.73
CA LEU A 119 -11.36 32.94 6.28
C LEU A 119 -11.40 32.71 4.76
N SER A 120 -12.49 32.16 4.25
CA SER A 120 -12.73 31.96 2.81
C SER A 120 -12.60 33.20 1.91
N ASP A 121 -12.74 34.41 2.45
CA ASP A 121 -12.48 35.66 1.73
C ASP A 121 -11.05 36.23 1.90
N TYR A 122 -10.12 35.43 2.41
CA TYR A 122 -8.73 35.77 2.77
C TYR A 122 -8.59 36.83 3.87
N THR A 123 -9.66 37.11 4.62
CA THR A 123 -9.57 37.98 5.81
C THR A 123 -8.80 37.27 6.92
N GLU A 124 -7.78 37.95 7.44
CA GLU A 124 -6.99 37.47 8.57
C GLU A 124 -7.56 37.98 9.91
N ILE A 125 -7.82 37.07 10.85
CA ILE A 125 -8.36 37.39 12.18
C ILE A 125 -7.45 36.81 13.26
N GLU A 126 -7.11 37.61 14.28
CA GLU A 126 -6.40 37.13 15.47
C GLU A 126 -7.40 36.56 16.50
N ILE A 127 -7.24 35.28 16.84
CA ILE A 127 -8.08 34.57 17.79
C ILE A 127 -7.33 34.40 19.10
N SER A 128 -7.98 34.80 20.20
CA SER A 128 -7.33 34.87 21.51
C SER A 128 -7.62 33.67 22.43
N ASN A 129 -8.62 32.84 22.10
CA ASN A 129 -9.03 31.68 22.89
C ASN A 129 -9.99 30.77 22.09
N ALA A 130 -10.15 29.53 22.54
CA ALA A 130 -10.98 28.51 21.89
C ALA A 130 -12.44 28.92 21.69
N ALA A 131 -13.08 29.60 22.66
CA ALA A 131 -14.48 29.99 22.53
C ALA A 131 -14.70 31.06 21.43
N ALA A 132 -13.67 31.82 21.07
CA ALA A 132 -13.75 32.74 19.95
C ALA A 132 -13.56 32.03 18.59
N LEU A 133 -12.79 30.94 18.56
CA LEU A 133 -12.67 30.07 17.37
C LEU A 133 -13.99 29.32 17.13
N GLU A 134 -14.51 28.65 18.16
CA GLU A 134 -15.77 27.88 18.11
C GLU A 134 -16.97 28.73 17.66
N GLU A 135 -16.99 30.02 18.00
CA GLU A 135 -18.07 30.90 17.55
C GLU A 135 -17.99 31.23 16.06
N LEU A 136 -16.79 31.22 15.46
CA LEU A 136 -16.60 31.40 14.02
C LEU A 136 -16.85 30.10 13.26
N ALA A 137 -16.35 28.98 13.77
CA ALA A 137 -16.54 27.65 13.19
C ALA A 137 -18.03 27.25 13.07
N LYS A 138 -18.92 27.78 13.93
CA LYS A 138 -20.37 27.53 13.82
C LYS A 138 -21.02 28.02 12.52
N ASP A 139 -20.38 28.96 11.84
CA ASP A 139 -20.86 29.47 10.56
C ASP A 139 -20.38 28.61 9.37
N CYS A 140 -19.45 27.67 9.60
CA CYS A 140 -19.04 26.67 8.61
C CYS A 140 -20.13 25.60 8.44
N ILE A 141 -20.26 25.08 7.22
CA ILE A 141 -21.24 24.07 6.85
C ILE A 141 -20.50 22.75 6.68
N GLU A 142 -20.33 22.03 7.80
CA GLU A 142 -19.70 20.71 7.75
C GLU A 142 -20.66 19.68 7.13
N ASN A 143 -20.11 18.74 6.34
CA ASN A 143 -20.80 17.60 5.72
C ASN A 143 -21.91 17.99 4.72
N GLY A 144 -21.75 19.05 3.94
CA GLY A 144 -22.72 19.34 2.89
C GLY A 144 -22.37 20.53 2.03
N ALA A 145 -22.90 20.50 0.79
CA ALA A 145 -22.70 21.51 -0.26
C ALA A 145 -22.63 22.94 0.29
N ASP A 146 -21.41 23.40 0.50
CA ASP A 146 -21.14 24.78 0.81
C ASP A 146 -21.20 25.61 -0.49
N ASP A 147 -20.74 26.87 -0.44
CA ASP A 147 -20.82 27.75 -1.61
C ASP A 147 -19.52 27.74 -2.45
N ASP A 148 -18.46 27.05 -2.00
CA ASP A 148 -17.15 26.95 -2.64
C ASP A 148 -17.21 26.13 -3.92
N ILE A 149 -16.13 26.16 -4.70
CA ILE A 149 -15.97 25.24 -5.83
C ILE A 149 -14.52 24.79 -5.82
N GLU A 150 -14.25 23.61 -5.30
CA GLU A 150 -12.88 23.17 -5.02
C GLU A 150 -12.33 22.27 -6.12
N CYS A 151 -13.22 21.53 -6.78
CA CYS A 151 -12.84 20.58 -7.82
C CYS A 151 -12.23 21.20 -9.10
N ILE A 152 -12.07 22.52 -9.16
CA ILE A 152 -11.46 23.22 -10.30
C ILE A 152 -10.74 24.52 -9.91
N ASP A 153 -9.47 24.60 -10.27
CA ASP A 153 -8.61 25.75 -10.03
C ASP A 153 -8.38 26.62 -11.27
N PHE A 154 -8.09 27.90 -11.05
CA PHE A 154 -7.57 28.78 -12.08
C PHE A 154 -6.07 28.59 -12.32
N VAL A 155 -5.66 28.47 -13.58
CA VAL A 155 -4.25 28.54 -13.95
C VAL A 155 -3.85 30.01 -14.16
N TYR A 156 -3.14 30.57 -13.18
CA TYR A 156 -2.66 31.95 -13.20
C TYR A 156 -1.47 32.18 -14.17
N PRO A 157 -1.29 33.42 -14.67
CA PRO A 157 -2.07 34.63 -14.38
C PRO A 157 -3.35 34.79 -15.20
N LEU A 158 -4.36 35.43 -14.62
CA LEU A 158 -5.56 35.88 -15.34
C LEU A 158 -5.45 37.37 -15.65
N THR A 159 -5.91 37.79 -16.83
CA THR A 159 -5.96 39.21 -17.20
C THR A 159 -7.39 39.65 -17.40
N PHE A 160 -7.81 40.68 -16.68
CA PHE A 160 -9.10 41.34 -16.83
C PHE A 160 -8.95 42.67 -17.54
N PHE A 161 -9.87 43.01 -18.44
CA PHE A 161 -10.04 44.35 -18.99
C PHE A 161 -11.15 45.07 -18.23
N THR A 162 -10.91 46.32 -17.86
CA THR A 162 -11.89 47.16 -17.15
C THR A 162 -12.55 48.12 -18.13
N TYR A 163 -13.81 48.51 -17.86
CA TYR A 163 -14.57 49.41 -18.73
C TYR A 163 -15.14 50.60 -17.96
N ASP A 164 -15.40 51.72 -18.66
CA ASP A 164 -16.17 52.84 -18.11
C ASP A 164 -17.68 52.65 -18.36
N THR A 165 -18.48 53.57 -17.83
CA THR A 165 -19.94 53.59 -18.01
C THR A 165 -20.41 53.77 -19.47
N ASN A 166 -19.50 54.05 -20.40
CA ASN A 166 -19.77 54.14 -21.84
C ASN A 166 -19.25 52.91 -22.60
N SER A 167 -18.89 51.83 -21.89
CA SER A 167 -18.32 50.60 -22.43
C SER A 167 -16.99 50.80 -23.17
N GLN A 168 -16.22 51.84 -22.81
CA GLN A 168 -14.86 52.02 -23.30
C GLN A 168 -13.88 51.34 -22.35
N GLN A 169 -12.98 50.53 -22.90
CA GLN A 169 -11.93 49.91 -22.11
C GLN A 169 -11.05 50.99 -21.45
N THR A 170 -10.96 50.96 -20.13
CA THR A 170 -10.20 51.92 -19.32
C THR A 170 -8.81 51.40 -18.96
N GLY A 171 -8.60 50.08 -18.96
CA GLY A 171 -7.33 49.47 -18.57
C GLY A 171 -7.33 47.95 -18.68
N SER A 172 -6.32 47.36 -18.04
CA SER A 172 -6.20 45.93 -17.81
C SER A 172 -5.56 45.68 -16.44
N VAL A 173 -6.00 44.65 -15.74
CA VAL A 173 -5.45 44.19 -14.46
C VAL A 173 -5.05 42.73 -14.64
N ALA A 174 -3.83 42.38 -14.24
CA ALA A 174 -3.41 40.98 -14.13
C ALA A 174 -3.51 40.58 -12.66
N VAL A 175 -4.04 39.39 -12.40
CA VAL A 175 -4.09 38.75 -11.08
C VAL A 175 -3.28 37.47 -11.15
N GLU A 176 -2.52 37.20 -10.09
CA GLU A 176 -1.49 36.13 -10.05
C GLU A 176 -1.84 35.03 -9.02
N SER A 177 -2.94 35.15 -8.29
CA SER A 177 -3.42 34.17 -7.29
C SER A 177 -4.90 34.37 -6.96
N ASP A 178 -5.52 33.37 -6.33
CA ASP A 178 -6.91 33.41 -5.84
C ASP A 178 -7.16 34.55 -4.85
N LYS A 179 -6.21 34.79 -3.94
CA LYS A 179 -6.25 35.97 -3.06
C LYS A 179 -6.34 37.29 -3.82
N GLU A 180 -5.56 37.45 -4.88
CA GLU A 180 -5.61 38.66 -5.71
C GLU A 180 -6.90 38.73 -6.52
N LEU A 181 -7.41 37.59 -7.00
CA LEU A 181 -8.68 37.49 -7.71
C LEU A 181 -9.86 37.86 -6.81
N ARG A 182 -9.92 37.31 -5.60
CA ARG A 182 -10.94 37.61 -4.58
C ARG A 182 -10.95 39.09 -4.22
N PHE A 183 -9.77 39.67 -3.98
CA PHE A 183 -9.67 41.12 -3.71
C PHE A 183 -10.02 41.98 -4.91
N PHE A 184 -9.69 41.56 -6.13
CA PHE A 184 -10.08 42.25 -7.34
C PHE A 184 -11.60 42.36 -7.44
N PHE A 185 -12.34 41.26 -7.27
CA PHE A 185 -13.81 41.27 -7.30
C PHE A 185 -14.43 42.01 -6.11
N LYS A 186 -13.84 41.94 -4.92
CA LYS A 186 -14.28 42.69 -3.73
C LYS A 186 -14.17 44.21 -3.90
N ASP A 187 -13.19 44.67 -4.67
CA ASP A 187 -12.95 46.10 -4.95
C ASP A 187 -13.81 46.66 -6.11
N LEU A 188 -14.50 45.80 -6.88
CA LEU A 188 -15.42 46.24 -7.93
C LEU A 188 -16.69 46.85 -7.31
N GLY A 189 -17.07 48.03 -7.78
CA GLY A 189 -18.38 48.60 -7.45
C GLY A 189 -19.52 47.93 -8.19
N ASP A 190 -20.76 48.08 -7.70
CA ASP A 190 -21.97 47.47 -8.27
C ASP A 190 -22.19 47.73 -9.79
N ASN A 191 -21.63 48.81 -10.33
CA ASN A 191 -21.76 49.20 -11.73
C ASN A 191 -20.48 49.00 -12.54
N ASP A 192 -19.43 48.46 -11.94
CA ASP A 192 -18.18 48.18 -12.64
C ASP A 192 -18.36 46.94 -13.52
N VAL A 193 -17.79 47.04 -14.72
CA VAL A 193 -17.89 46.02 -15.75
C VAL A 193 -16.48 45.62 -16.14
N VAL A 194 -16.21 44.33 -16.11
CA VAL A 194 -14.91 43.75 -16.48
C VAL A 194 -15.09 42.68 -17.55
N SER A 195 -14.04 42.32 -18.28
CA SER A 195 -14.04 41.15 -19.16
C SER A 195 -12.75 40.38 -18.98
N LEU A 196 -12.84 39.06 -19.08
CA LEU A 196 -11.67 38.19 -18.98
C LEU A 196 -10.98 38.10 -20.35
N ASN A 197 -9.65 38.14 -20.36
CA ASN A 197 -8.86 37.94 -21.56
C ASN A 197 -8.73 36.46 -21.88
N PHE A 198 -9.59 35.94 -22.75
CA PHE A 198 -9.55 34.56 -23.21
C PHE A 198 -8.45 34.29 -24.25
N PRO A 199 -7.95 33.05 -24.36
CA PRO A 199 -8.34 31.86 -23.60
C PRO A 199 -7.81 31.84 -22.16
N VAL A 200 -8.51 31.13 -21.28
CA VAL A 200 -8.10 30.87 -19.89
C VAL A 200 -8.00 29.37 -19.66
N SER A 201 -7.01 28.97 -18.87
CA SER A 201 -6.79 27.59 -18.48
C SER A 201 -7.29 27.36 -17.05
N LEU A 202 -7.94 26.23 -16.85
CA LEU A 202 -8.41 25.72 -15.57
C LEU A 202 -7.74 24.37 -15.33
N LYS A 203 -7.46 24.01 -14.07
CA LYS A 203 -6.96 22.70 -13.67
C LYS A 203 -8.06 22.01 -12.87
N SER A 204 -8.56 20.88 -13.35
CA SER A 204 -9.52 20.06 -12.58
C SER A 204 -8.79 19.29 -11.46
N TYR A 205 -9.56 18.76 -10.50
CA TYR A 205 -9.04 17.94 -9.38
C TYR A 205 -8.13 16.79 -9.86
N ASP A 206 -8.47 16.14 -10.98
CA ASP A 206 -7.72 15.05 -11.62
C ASP A 206 -6.42 15.50 -12.34
N GLU A 207 -5.98 16.74 -12.09
CA GLU A 207 -4.90 17.45 -12.75
C GLU A 207 -5.07 17.75 -14.25
N THR A 208 -6.24 17.48 -14.83
CA THR A 208 -6.51 17.77 -16.24
C THR A 208 -6.60 19.28 -16.49
N ILE A 209 -5.86 19.76 -17.50
CA ILE A 209 -5.93 21.17 -17.91
C ILE A 209 -7.03 21.36 -18.96
N ILE A 210 -8.05 22.14 -18.61
CA ILE A 210 -9.15 22.55 -19.48
C ILE A 210 -8.87 23.96 -20.00
N THR A 211 -9.11 24.23 -21.28
CA THR A 211 -8.99 25.60 -21.85
C THR A 211 -10.34 26.11 -22.30
N VAL A 212 -10.81 27.20 -21.69
CA VAL A 212 -12.07 27.88 -22.00
C VAL A 212 -11.81 29.14 -22.84
N ASN A 213 -12.71 29.45 -23.77
CA ASN A 213 -12.53 30.52 -24.75
C ASN A 213 -13.59 31.63 -24.66
N SER A 214 -14.54 31.53 -23.74
CA SER A 214 -15.58 32.53 -23.52
C SER A 214 -16.09 32.49 -22.08
N THR A 215 -16.78 33.56 -21.67
CA THR A 215 -17.39 33.68 -20.34
C THR A 215 -18.43 32.59 -20.08
N GLU A 216 -19.20 32.20 -21.10
CA GLU A 216 -20.20 31.14 -20.98
C GLU A 216 -19.55 29.76 -20.84
N ALA A 217 -18.45 29.51 -21.56
CA ALA A 217 -17.68 28.28 -21.42
C ALA A 217 -17.00 28.18 -20.04
N LEU A 218 -16.55 29.31 -19.50
CA LEU A 218 -16.02 29.39 -18.13
C LEU A 218 -17.11 29.09 -17.10
N ALA A 219 -18.25 29.79 -17.16
CA ALA A 219 -19.37 29.56 -16.23
C ALA A 219 -19.85 28.10 -16.25
N LEU A 220 -19.93 27.49 -17.43
CA LEU A 220 -20.29 26.08 -17.57
C LEU A 220 -19.22 25.14 -16.99
N ALA A 221 -17.94 25.45 -17.17
CA ALA A 221 -16.86 24.63 -16.61
C ALA A 221 -16.88 24.65 -15.08
N LEU A 222 -17.00 25.83 -14.48
CA LEU A 222 -17.08 25.98 -13.01
C LEU A 222 -18.34 25.31 -12.45
N ASN A 223 -19.50 25.54 -13.06
CA ASN A 223 -20.75 24.97 -12.55
C ASN A 223 -20.83 23.43 -12.68
N ASN A 224 -20.12 22.84 -13.65
CA ASN A 224 -20.04 21.38 -13.76
C ASN A 224 -19.01 20.76 -12.81
N ALA A 225 -18.13 21.58 -12.21
CA ALA A 225 -17.09 21.10 -11.31
C ALA A 225 -17.61 20.92 -9.88
N LYS A 226 -18.66 21.66 -9.48
CA LYS A 226 -19.23 21.66 -8.12
C LYS A 226 -19.39 20.30 -7.46
N ASP A 227 -19.87 19.30 -8.21
CA ASP A 227 -20.12 17.96 -7.65
C ASP A 227 -19.22 16.90 -8.33
N SER A 228 -17.99 17.27 -8.70
CA SER A 228 -17.13 16.43 -9.54
C SER A 228 -16.00 15.71 -8.81
N CYS A 229 -15.75 16.08 -7.56
CA CYS A 229 -14.81 15.49 -6.61
C CYS A 229 -15.43 15.52 -5.20
N ASP A 230 -14.75 14.89 -4.24
CA ASP A 230 -15.01 15.14 -2.82
C ASP A 230 -14.36 16.48 -2.46
N GLU A 231 -15.04 17.31 -1.67
CA GLU A 231 -14.58 18.68 -1.33
C GLU A 231 -14.00 18.76 0.09
N ASP A 232 -13.70 17.62 0.75
CA ASP A 232 -13.19 17.53 2.14
C ASP A 232 -13.97 18.45 3.12
N ASP A 233 -15.26 18.60 2.82
CA ASP A 233 -16.20 19.51 3.49
C ASP A 233 -16.69 18.94 4.83
N ASP A 234 -16.15 17.80 5.25
CA ASP A 234 -16.41 17.20 6.53
C ASP A 234 -15.19 17.30 7.49
N ASP A 235 -15.49 17.29 8.78
CA ASP A 235 -14.49 17.34 9.85
C ASP A 235 -13.85 15.95 10.10
N ASP A 236 -13.91 15.01 9.14
CA ASP A 236 -13.27 13.71 9.25
C ASP A 236 -11.86 13.73 8.67
N TYR A 237 -10.91 14.26 9.44
CA TYR A 237 -9.49 14.29 9.12
C TYR A 237 -8.82 12.93 8.78
N ASN A 238 -9.55 11.80 8.77
CA ASN A 238 -9.04 10.50 8.34
C ASN A 238 -9.40 10.16 6.89
N ASP A 239 -10.22 10.96 6.19
CA ASP A 239 -10.56 10.72 4.80
C ASP A 239 -9.37 10.99 3.87
N ASP A 240 -8.47 10.01 3.75
CA ASP A 240 -7.51 10.06 2.66
C ASP A 240 -8.29 10.12 1.34
N ASP A 241 -8.15 11.24 0.66
CA ASP A 241 -8.89 11.56 -0.54
C ASP A 241 -8.27 10.79 -1.73
N PHE A 242 -8.79 9.57 -1.99
CA PHE A 242 -8.27 8.68 -3.05
C PHE A 242 -9.36 8.11 -3.94
N SER A 243 -9.00 7.96 -5.22
CA SER A 243 -9.85 7.34 -6.22
C SER A 243 -9.87 5.81 -6.11
N LYS A 244 -10.94 5.21 -6.65
CA LYS A 244 -11.04 3.76 -6.86
C LYS A 244 -9.83 3.20 -7.64
N GLU A 245 -9.31 3.96 -8.60
CA GLU A 245 -8.16 3.56 -9.41
C GLU A 245 -6.84 3.59 -8.62
N GLU A 246 -6.70 4.51 -7.67
CA GLU A 246 -5.56 4.55 -6.74
C GLU A 246 -5.59 3.38 -5.77
N LEU A 247 -6.75 3.06 -5.21
CA LEU A 247 -6.92 1.86 -4.38
C LEU A 247 -6.59 0.58 -5.16
N ASP A 248 -7.09 0.44 -6.39
CA ASP A 248 -6.80 -0.72 -7.25
C ASP A 248 -5.30 -0.87 -7.48
N ALA A 249 -4.62 0.23 -7.80
CA ALA A 249 -3.17 0.24 -8.00
C ALA A 249 -2.41 -0.09 -6.72
N TYR A 250 -2.86 0.43 -5.58
CA TYR A 250 -2.25 0.20 -4.28
C TYR A 250 -2.36 -1.26 -3.83
N LEU A 251 -3.54 -1.88 -3.99
CA LEU A 251 -3.79 -3.27 -3.58
C LEU A 251 -2.95 -4.26 -4.38
N ILE A 252 -2.73 -4.02 -5.68
CA ILE A 252 -1.96 -4.93 -6.55
C ILE A 252 -0.46 -4.67 -6.54
N ASP A 253 0.00 -3.58 -5.94
CA ASP A 253 1.42 -3.18 -5.91
C ASP A 253 2.27 -4.19 -5.11
N CYS A 254 1.75 -4.67 -3.97
CA CYS A 254 2.42 -5.71 -3.18
C CYS A 254 1.47 -6.45 -2.22
N GLY A 255 2.03 -7.37 -1.42
CA GLY A 255 1.30 -8.08 -0.38
C GLY A 255 1.06 -7.27 0.89
N PHE A 256 0.17 -7.79 1.72
CA PHE A 256 -0.27 -7.20 2.97
C PHE A 256 -0.19 -8.19 4.12
N LEU A 257 0.10 -7.67 5.31
CA LEU A 257 0.06 -8.38 6.58
C LEU A 257 -1.18 -7.93 7.37
N VAL A 258 -1.99 -8.88 7.83
CA VAL A 258 -3.14 -8.59 8.69
C VAL A 258 -2.63 -8.11 10.06
N LYS A 259 -2.98 -6.88 10.43
CA LYS A 259 -2.64 -6.26 11.72
C LYS A 259 -3.78 -6.29 12.69
N GLU A 260 -4.98 -6.03 12.21
CA GLU A 260 -6.16 -6.04 13.04
C GLU A 260 -7.37 -6.60 12.31
N VAL A 261 -8.21 -7.34 13.05
CA VAL A 261 -9.54 -7.75 12.60
C VAL A 261 -10.47 -7.66 13.80
N LYS A 262 -11.50 -6.83 13.68
CA LYS A 262 -12.59 -6.70 14.66
C LYS A 262 -13.90 -7.00 13.94
N ARG A 263 -14.63 -7.98 14.46
CA ARG A 263 -15.88 -8.48 13.88
C ARG A 263 -16.91 -8.69 14.97
N TYR A 264 -18.14 -8.26 14.74
CA TYR A 264 -19.23 -8.31 15.71
C TYR A 264 -18.84 -7.71 17.06
N ASN A 265 -18.13 -6.57 17.04
CA ASN A 265 -17.60 -5.89 18.22
C ASN A 265 -16.68 -6.79 19.10
N GLN A 266 -15.98 -7.74 18.48
CA GLN A 266 -14.97 -8.58 19.11
C GLN A 266 -13.67 -8.55 18.30
N TYR A 267 -12.54 -8.41 19.00
CA TYR A 267 -11.23 -8.56 18.39
C TYR A 267 -11.00 -10.02 18.02
N GLN A 268 -10.88 -10.25 16.72
CA GLN A 268 -10.47 -11.51 16.12
C GLN A 268 -8.98 -11.49 15.76
N THR A 269 -8.28 -10.38 15.97
CA THR A 269 -6.88 -10.15 15.59
C THR A 269 -5.95 -11.31 15.96
N GLU A 270 -6.11 -11.92 17.14
CA GLU A 270 -5.26 -13.04 17.57
C GLU A 270 -5.39 -14.26 16.64
N GLN A 271 -6.57 -14.53 16.09
CA GLN A 271 -6.81 -15.69 15.23
C GLN A 271 -6.20 -15.49 13.83
N TYR A 272 -6.14 -14.24 13.37
CA TYR A 272 -5.60 -13.86 12.06
C TYR A 272 -4.19 -13.26 12.13
N PHE A 273 -3.57 -13.33 13.31
CA PHE A 273 -2.23 -12.81 13.51
C PHE A 273 -1.25 -13.48 12.55
N SER A 274 -0.50 -12.66 11.80
CA SER A 274 0.44 -13.14 10.77
C SER A 274 -0.19 -13.80 9.54
N TYR A 275 -1.48 -13.58 9.29
CA TYR A 275 -2.08 -13.87 7.99
C TYR A 275 -1.57 -12.84 6.97
N THR A 276 -1.36 -13.28 5.74
CA THR A 276 -0.96 -12.39 4.65
C THR A 276 -1.96 -12.44 3.52
N MET A 277 -2.12 -11.33 2.80
CA MET A 277 -3.01 -11.21 1.65
C MET A 277 -2.25 -10.70 0.43
N ASN A 278 -2.54 -11.29 -0.72
CA ASN A 278 -2.00 -10.88 -2.00
C ASN A 278 -3.15 -10.68 -2.98
N PHE A 279 -3.37 -9.43 -3.40
CA PHE A 279 -4.35 -9.06 -4.40
C PHE A 279 -3.72 -9.14 -5.79
N LYS A 280 -4.46 -9.65 -6.76
CA LYS A 280 -4.01 -9.81 -8.15
C LYS A 280 -4.91 -9.02 -9.08
N ALA A 281 -4.31 -8.52 -10.16
CA ALA A 281 -4.98 -7.67 -11.15
C ALA A 281 -6.14 -8.36 -11.89
N ASP A 282 -6.31 -9.68 -11.77
CA ASP A 282 -7.44 -10.42 -12.32
C ASP A 282 -8.65 -10.48 -11.37
N GLY A 283 -8.60 -9.79 -10.22
CA GLY A 283 -9.62 -9.80 -9.18
C GLY A 283 -9.49 -10.96 -8.19
N THR A 284 -8.41 -11.74 -8.24
CA THR A 284 -8.16 -12.82 -7.27
C THR A 284 -7.46 -12.27 -6.03
N VAL A 285 -7.86 -12.72 -4.84
CA VAL A 285 -7.12 -12.51 -3.59
C VAL A 285 -6.67 -13.85 -3.02
N LYS A 286 -5.39 -13.94 -2.65
CA LYS A 286 -4.80 -15.11 -1.99
C LYS A 286 -4.45 -14.77 -0.56
N VAL A 287 -5.00 -15.53 0.39
CA VAL A 287 -4.76 -15.35 1.82
C VAL A 287 -4.01 -16.56 2.36
N TYR A 288 -2.88 -16.33 3.02
CA TYR A 288 -2.11 -17.37 3.68
C TYR A 288 -2.35 -17.31 5.19
N SER A 289 -2.84 -18.40 5.77
CA SER A 289 -2.98 -18.53 7.23
C SER A 289 -1.64 -18.50 7.91
N SER A 290 -1.59 -18.26 9.23
CA SER A 290 -0.41 -18.43 10.10
C SER A 290 0.28 -19.81 10.02
N LEU A 291 -0.35 -20.80 9.36
CA LEU A 291 0.17 -22.15 9.17
C LEU A 291 0.54 -22.51 7.72
N GLY A 292 0.45 -21.54 6.80
CA GLY A 292 0.75 -21.71 5.38
C GLY A 292 -0.42 -22.27 4.56
N ASN A 293 -1.61 -22.39 5.16
CA ASN A 293 -2.79 -22.80 4.41
C ASN A 293 -3.18 -21.67 3.45
N LEU A 294 -3.38 -22.02 2.19
CA LEU A 294 -3.85 -21.11 1.17
C LEU A 294 -5.38 -21.09 1.14
N PHE A 295 -5.94 -19.89 1.26
CA PHE A 295 -7.33 -19.58 0.97
C PHE A 295 -7.38 -18.69 -0.26
N GLU A 296 -8.26 -19.00 -1.21
CA GLU A 296 -8.47 -18.19 -2.40
C GLU A 296 -9.87 -17.56 -2.37
N GLY A 297 -9.95 -16.32 -2.83
CA GLY A 297 -11.19 -15.56 -2.95
C GLY A 297 -11.11 -14.55 -4.08
N THR A 298 -12.12 -13.69 -4.13
CA THR A 298 -12.17 -12.58 -5.09
C THR A 298 -12.24 -11.24 -4.38
N TRP A 299 -11.76 -10.21 -5.05
CA TRP A 299 -11.88 -8.82 -4.62
C TRP A 299 -12.34 -7.93 -5.78
N SER A 300 -13.03 -6.85 -5.45
CA SER A 300 -13.38 -5.78 -6.39
C SER A 300 -13.59 -4.48 -5.65
N THR A 301 -13.39 -3.35 -6.33
CA THR A 301 -13.61 -2.01 -5.77
C THR A 301 -14.76 -1.30 -6.47
N SER A 302 -15.41 -0.42 -5.73
CA SER A 302 -16.41 0.53 -6.23
C SER A 302 -16.25 1.87 -5.54
N ALA A 303 -16.80 2.93 -6.11
CA ALA A 303 -16.88 4.24 -5.45
C ALA A 303 -18.35 4.70 -5.46
N ASN A 304 -18.74 5.41 -4.41
CA ASN A 304 -20.02 6.09 -4.27
C ASN A 304 -19.78 7.48 -3.65
N ASP A 305 -20.87 8.20 -3.38
CA ASP A 305 -20.83 9.52 -2.74
C ASP A 305 -20.30 9.49 -1.29
N ASP A 306 -20.06 8.30 -0.71
CA ASP A 306 -19.54 8.10 0.65
C ASP A 306 -18.10 7.53 0.64
N GLY A 307 -17.39 7.65 -0.50
CA GLY A 307 -16.00 7.20 -0.67
C GLY A 307 -15.80 5.88 -1.43
N VAL A 308 -14.64 5.24 -1.23
CA VAL A 308 -14.25 4.03 -1.95
C VAL A 308 -14.50 2.77 -1.13
N LEU A 309 -15.11 1.78 -1.77
CA LEU A 309 -15.48 0.50 -1.17
C LEU A 309 -14.59 -0.63 -1.71
N LEU A 310 -14.15 -1.52 -0.82
CA LEU A 310 -13.47 -2.79 -1.12
C LEU A 310 -14.37 -3.97 -0.79
N ASN A 311 -14.83 -4.67 -1.83
CA ASN A 311 -15.57 -5.91 -1.69
C ASN A 311 -14.60 -7.11 -1.66
N LEU A 312 -14.72 -7.95 -0.63
CA LEU A 312 -13.96 -9.17 -0.44
C LEU A 312 -14.91 -10.37 -0.35
N GLU A 313 -14.61 -11.45 -1.08
CA GLU A 313 -15.33 -12.71 -1.01
C GLU A 313 -14.36 -13.89 -0.89
N ILE A 314 -14.17 -14.38 0.34
CA ILE A 314 -13.27 -15.51 0.65
C ILE A 314 -14.06 -16.56 1.44
N TYR A 315 -14.50 -17.62 0.76
CA TYR A 315 -15.44 -18.60 1.30
C TYR A 315 -15.08 -19.18 2.68
N GLU A 316 -13.80 -19.41 2.93
CA GLU A 316 -13.30 -20.01 4.19
C GLU A 316 -12.96 -18.96 5.26
N LEU A 317 -12.95 -17.68 4.91
CA LEU A 317 -12.59 -16.55 5.76
C LEU A 317 -13.73 -15.53 5.79
N VAL A 318 -14.85 -15.93 6.41
CA VAL A 318 -16.09 -15.14 6.47
C VAL A 318 -15.94 -13.79 7.19
N ASP A 319 -14.97 -13.69 8.10
CA ASP A 319 -14.68 -12.45 8.84
C ASP A 319 -14.10 -11.35 7.94
N PHE A 320 -13.50 -11.72 6.80
CA PHE A 320 -13.01 -10.77 5.80
C PHE A 320 -14.03 -10.54 4.69
N SER A 321 -15.00 -11.44 4.54
CA SER A 321 -15.90 -11.48 3.39
C SER A 321 -17.06 -10.50 3.55
N LEU A 322 -16.79 -9.23 3.22
CA LEU A 322 -17.72 -8.11 3.28
C LEU A 322 -17.40 -7.08 2.20
N GLU A 323 -18.31 -6.12 2.06
CA GLU A 323 -18.03 -4.82 1.44
C GLU A 323 -17.58 -3.86 2.54
N TRP A 324 -16.33 -3.42 2.45
CA TRP A 324 -15.67 -2.54 3.40
C TRP A 324 -15.59 -1.13 2.84
N SER A 325 -15.90 -0.12 3.64
CA SER A 325 -15.48 1.25 3.35
C SER A 325 -13.98 1.35 3.65
N VAL A 326 -13.22 1.88 2.70
CA VAL A 326 -11.81 2.20 2.91
C VAL A 326 -11.77 3.64 3.39
N TYR A 327 -11.40 3.83 4.65
CA TYR A 327 -11.41 5.14 5.29
C TYR A 327 -10.00 5.66 5.58
N GLU A 328 -8.95 4.95 5.15
CA GLU A 328 -7.57 5.43 5.22
C GLU A 328 -6.68 4.62 4.26
N LEU A 329 -5.85 5.30 3.47
CA LEU A 329 -4.95 4.72 2.47
C LEU A 329 -3.56 5.37 2.50
N GLU A 330 -2.82 5.15 3.58
CA GLU A 330 -1.43 5.54 3.67
C GLU A 330 -0.49 4.68 2.80
N ALA A 331 0.71 5.20 2.50
CA ALA A 331 1.75 4.48 1.74
C ALA A 331 2.11 3.07 2.30
N GLY A 332 1.86 2.80 3.57
CA GLY A 332 2.19 1.53 4.24
C GLY A 332 1.05 0.86 5.02
N ARG A 333 -0.14 1.45 5.06
CA ARG A 333 -1.29 0.99 5.83
C ARG A 333 -2.56 1.20 5.01
N ILE A 334 -3.51 0.30 5.16
CA ILE A 334 -4.89 0.51 4.70
C ILE A 334 -5.81 0.12 5.84
N LYS A 335 -6.78 0.99 6.14
CA LYS A 335 -7.81 0.74 7.16
C LYS A 335 -9.17 0.59 6.49
N LEU A 336 -9.88 -0.44 6.93
CA LEU A 336 -11.17 -0.87 6.41
C LEU A 336 -12.18 -0.82 7.54
N PHE A 337 -13.37 -0.30 7.26
CA PHE A 337 -14.45 -0.15 8.22
C PHE A 337 -15.78 -0.63 7.65
N GLU A 338 -16.65 -1.12 8.52
CA GLU A 338 -18.04 -1.38 8.23
C GLU A 338 -18.92 -0.98 9.43
N SER A 339 -20.22 -0.80 9.19
CA SER A 339 -21.17 -0.42 10.22
C SER A 339 -21.11 -1.36 11.44
N ASP A 340 -21.49 -0.86 12.62
CA ASP A 340 -21.36 -1.54 13.93
C ASP A 340 -19.93 -1.66 14.52
N GLY A 341 -18.93 -0.99 13.93
CA GLY A 341 -17.58 -0.91 14.50
C GLY A 341 -16.66 -2.07 14.10
N ASP A 342 -17.03 -2.78 13.02
CA ASP A 342 -16.21 -3.81 12.43
C ASP A 342 -15.10 -3.16 11.62
N ARG A 343 -13.86 -3.65 11.79
CA ARG A 343 -12.69 -3.04 11.16
C ARG A 343 -11.61 -4.04 10.84
N ILE A 344 -10.84 -3.73 9.80
CA ILE A 344 -9.64 -4.47 9.42
C ILE A 344 -8.53 -3.48 9.15
N ILE A 345 -7.34 -3.76 9.69
CA ILE A 345 -6.14 -3.00 9.38
C ILE A 345 -5.15 -3.93 8.72
N LEU A 346 -4.71 -3.55 7.52
CA LEU A 346 -3.67 -4.25 6.79
C LEU A 346 -2.44 -3.36 6.71
N LYS A 347 -1.27 -3.95 6.92
CA LYS A 347 0.01 -3.27 6.73
C LYS A 347 0.66 -3.78 5.45
N LYS A 348 1.08 -2.85 4.59
CA LYS A 348 1.84 -3.15 3.39
C LYS A 348 3.14 -3.87 3.76
N ASP A 349 3.38 -5.00 3.13
CA ASP A 349 4.57 -5.83 3.36
C ASP A 349 4.97 -6.51 2.04
N CYS A 350 5.93 -5.89 1.35
CA CYS A 350 6.43 -6.36 0.05
C CYS A 350 7.29 -7.62 0.16
N ASP A 351 7.72 -7.98 1.38
CA ASP A 351 8.43 -9.22 1.66
C ASP A 351 7.46 -10.36 2.00
N VAL A 352 6.14 -10.10 1.96
CA VAL A 352 5.12 -11.15 1.93
C VAL A 352 5.42 -12.02 0.72
N PRO A 353 5.73 -13.30 0.92
CA PRO A 353 6.09 -14.12 -0.20
C PRO A 353 4.93 -14.19 -1.19
N GLU A 354 5.21 -14.06 -2.50
CA GLU A 354 4.32 -14.55 -3.56
C GLU A 354 4.20 -16.09 -3.54
N GLY A 355 4.53 -16.73 -2.41
CA GLY A 355 4.89 -18.13 -2.29
C GLY A 355 6.39 -18.37 -2.46
N ASN A 356 7.24 -17.83 -1.57
CA ASN A 356 8.47 -18.56 -1.23
C ASN A 356 7.99 -19.82 -0.53
N SER A 357 8.01 -20.94 -1.24
CA SER A 357 7.59 -22.21 -0.67
C SER A 357 8.42 -22.48 0.58
N ASN A 358 7.80 -23.04 1.62
CA ASN A 358 8.50 -23.50 2.82
C ASN A 358 9.76 -24.32 2.46
N GLU A 359 9.77 -24.98 1.30
CA GLU A 359 10.87 -25.76 0.72
C GLU A 359 12.19 -24.97 0.59
N GLU A 360 12.19 -23.69 0.18
CA GLU A 360 13.45 -22.94 0.01
C GLU A 360 14.12 -22.59 1.35
N LEU A 361 13.32 -22.18 2.33
CA LEU A 361 13.82 -21.91 3.68
C LEU A 361 14.19 -23.19 4.42
N GLU A 362 13.47 -24.28 4.16
CA GLU A 362 13.80 -25.60 4.70
C GLU A 362 15.18 -26.03 4.22
N VAL A 363 15.43 -25.93 2.92
CA VAL A 363 16.75 -26.19 2.31
C VAL A 363 17.84 -25.30 2.94
N VAL A 364 17.58 -24.02 3.18
CA VAL A 364 18.55 -23.13 3.85
C VAL A 364 18.85 -23.56 5.28
N LEU A 365 17.82 -23.90 6.06
CA LEU A 365 17.98 -24.32 7.45
C LEU A 365 18.69 -25.67 7.57
N GLU A 366 18.43 -26.58 6.63
CA GLU A 366 19.04 -27.91 6.56
C GLU A 366 20.50 -27.90 6.14
N GLN A 367 20.95 -26.90 5.39
CA GLN A 367 22.32 -26.86 4.85
C GLN A 367 23.39 -26.80 5.95
N CYS A 368 23.22 -25.93 6.94
CA CYS A 368 24.27 -25.62 7.93
C CYS A 368 23.82 -25.88 9.36
N LYS A 369 24.74 -25.69 10.30
CA LYS A 369 24.40 -25.55 11.72
C LYS A 369 24.07 -24.09 12.00
N TRP A 370 23.31 -23.84 13.06
CA TRP A 370 22.85 -22.52 13.44
C TRP A 370 23.19 -22.24 14.88
N LYS A 371 23.83 -21.10 15.11
CA LYS A 371 24.27 -20.68 16.43
C LYS A 371 23.66 -19.34 16.79
N PHE A 372 23.11 -19.25 17.98
CA PHE A 372 22.65 -17.97 18.53
C PHE A 372 23.81 -16.98 18.65
N ALA A 373 23.64 -15.78 18.09
CA ALA A 373 24.60 -14.69 18.18
C ALA A 373 24.73 -14.20 19.64
N VAL A 374 23.61 -14.19 20.36
CA VAL A 374 23.56 -13.90 21.80
C VAL A 374 23.04 -15.14 22.53
N PRO A 375 23.81 -15.76 23.44
CA PRO A 375 23.35 -16.89 24.24
C PRO A 375 22.11 -16.49 25.04
N SER A 376 21.01 -17.23 24.89
CA SER A 376 19.76 -16.93 25.59
C SER A 376 19.73 -17.54 27.00
N SER A 377 18.78 -17.09 27.83
CA SER A 377 18.46 -17.75 29.10
C SER A 377 17.55 -18.98 28.94
N SER A 378 17.07 -19.29 27.73
CA SER A 378 16.33 -20.52 27.44
C SER A 378 17.30 -21.68 27.18
N SER A 379 16.90 -22.90 27.51
CA SER A 379 17.76 -24.09 27.39
C SER A 379 18.22 -24.38 25.96
N ILE A 380 17.52 -23.88 24.94
CA ILE A 380 17.83 -24.09 23.52
C ILE A 380 18.91 -23.13 22.98
N GLY A 381 18.96 -21.87 23.46
CA GLY A 381 19.90 -20.86 22.96
C GLY A 381 21.34 -21.00 23.46
N LEU A 382 21.64 -22.09 24.18
CA LEU A 382 22.99 -22.47 24.62
C LEU A 382 23.68 -23.42 23.63
N TYR A 383 22.93 -24.02 22.70
CA TYR A 383 23.43 -25.05 21.81
C TYR A 383 23.48 -24.57 20.36
N THR A 384 24.39 -25.16 19.60
CA THR A 384 24.36 -25.08 18.15
C THR A 384 23.35 -26.11 17.62
N ILE A 385 22.54 -25.71 16.64
CA ILE A 385 21.37 -26.45 16.19
C ILE A 385 21.58 -26.93 14.76
N LYS A 386 21.16 -28.16 14.47
CA LYS A 386 21.14 -28.73 13.13
C LYS A 386 19.73 -29.21 12.81
N PHE A 387 19.15 -28.62 11.78
CA PHE A 387 17.92 -29.06 11.14
C PHE A 387 18.26 -30.14 10.10
N LEU A 388 17.48 -31.22 10.07
CA LEU A 388 17.67 -32.34 9.13
C LEU A 388 16.47 -32.44 8.18
N GLU A 389 16.75 -32.87 6.95
CA GLU A 389 15.80 -33.08 5.83
C GLU A 389 14.64 -34.03 6.18
N ASN A 390 14.85 -34.94 7.13
CA ASN A 390 13.79 -35.81 7.62
C ASN A 390 12.91 -35.16 8.71
N GLY A 391 13.00 -33.84 8.89
CA GLY A 391 12.26 -33.07 9.89
C GLY A 391 12.79 -33.19 11.32
N ALA A 392 13.93 -33.86 11.56
CA ALA A 392 14.51 -34.01 12.89
C ALA A 392 15.40 -32.83 13.28
N VAL A 393 15.48 -32.54 14.59
CA VAL A 393 16.38 -31.52 15.16
C VAL A 393 17.48 -32.21 15.96
N LYS A 394 18.73 -31.80 15.73
CA LYS A 394 19.88 -32.22 16.54
C LYS A 394 20.59 -31.02 17.14
N PHE A 395 21.21 -31.24 18.29
CA PHE A 395 21.99 -30.25 19.02
C PHE A 395 23.45 -30.67 19.07
N VAL A 396 24.35 -29.71 19.09
CA VAL A 396 25.81 -29.92 19.10
C VAL A 396 26.36 -29.35 20.40
N ASP A 397 27.11 -30.18 21.14
CA ASP A 397 27.77 -29.76 22.37
C ASP A 397 29.08 -29.01 22.10
N ASP A 398 29.74 -28.53 23.16
CA ASP A 398 31.02 -27.81 23.06
C ASP A 398 32.16 -28.66 22.47
N ASN A 399 32.01 -29.99 22.41
CA ASN A 399 32.98 -30.93 21.83
C ASN A 399 32.66 -31.30 20.38
N GLY A 400 31.56 -30.78 19.81
CA GLY A 400 31.12 -31.10 18.46
C GLY A 400 30.28 -32.39 18.36
N GLU A 401 29.92 -33.03 19.47
CA GLU A 401 29.09 -34.24 19.48
C GLU A 401 27.60 -33.89 19.32
N PHE A 402 26.92 -34.65 18.45
CA PHE A 402 25.48 -34.52 18.27
C PHE A 402 24.70 -35.25 19.36
N PHE A 403 23.68 -34.60 19.89
CA PHE A 403 22.71 -35.18 20.81
C PHE A 403 21.29 -34.69 20.52
N GLU A 404 20.30 -35.34 21.13
CA GLU A 404 18.87 -35.06 20.95
C GLU A 404 18.28 -34.50 22.25
N ILE A 405 17.28 -33.63 22.12
CA ILE A 405 16.50 -33.12 23.25
C ILE A 405 15.04 -33.47 22.98
N ASP A 406 14.44 -34.35 23.80
CA ASP A 406 13.07 -34.84 23.62
C ASP A 406 12.01 -33.75 23.48
N THR A 407 12.28 -32.56 24.07
CA THR A 407 11.40 -31.40 23.95
C THR A 407 11.36 -30.86 22.53
N TYR A 408 12.50 -30.80 21.82
CA TYR A 408 12.65 -30.25 20.47
C TYR A 408 13.10 -31.37 19.51
N ALA A 409 12.22 -32.34 19.26
CA ALA A 409 12.55 -33.53 18.50
C ALA A 409 12.44 -33.33 16.98
N THR A 410 11.38 -32.65 16.53
CA THR A 410 11.16 -32.34 15.12
C THR A 410 10.84 -30.86 14.91
N TRP A 411 10.98 -30.40 13.67
CA TRP A 411 10.73 -29.01 13.28
C TRP A 411 9.96 -28.92 11.97
N ALA A 412 9.38 -27.75 11.72
CA ALA A 412 8.79 -27.39 10.43
C ALA A 412 8.84 -25.87 10.26
N ILE A 413 8.72 -25.40 9.01
CA ILE A 413 8.47 -23.99 8.72
C ILE A 413 6.98 -23.75 8.56
N VAL A 414 6.49 -22.79 9.31
CA VAL A 414 5.08 -22.45 9.41
C VAL A 414 5.02 -20.92 9.47
N ASN A 415 4.60 -20.29 8.37
CA ASN A 415 4.59 -18.82 8.19
C ASN A 415 5.86 -18.09 8.55
N ASN A 416 6.93 -18.44 7.85
CA ASN A 416 8.23 -17.83 8.07
C ASN A 416 8.69 -17.98 9.54
N SER A 417 8.13 -18.94 10.28
CA SER A 417 8.48 -19.24 11.66
C SER A 417 8.93 -20.68 11.77
N ILE A 418 10.01 -20.89 12.51
CA ILE A 418 10.47 -22.23 12.87
C ILE A 418 9.65 -22.66 14.08
N VAL A 419 8.90 -23.75 13.92
CA VAL A 419 8.14 -24.39 14.99
C VAL A 419 8.73 -25.74 15.32
N PHE A 420 8.56 -26.17 16.57
CA PHE A 420 9.15 -27.40 17.07
C PHE A 420 8.09 -28.31 17.69
N TYR A 421 8.32 -29.62 17.62
CA TYR A 421 7.50 -30.64 18.25
C TYR A 421 8.34 -31.54 19.15
N ASN A 422 7.73 -32.02 20.23
CA ASN A 422 8.37 -32.98 21.13
C ASN A 422 8.38 -34.40 20.54
N ILE A 423 9.02 -35.34 21.25
CA ILE A 423 9.12 -36.75 20.82
C ILE A 423 7.76 -37.46 20.63
N ASN A 424 6.69 -36.94 21.24
CA ASN A 424 5.32 -37.43 21.07
C ASN A 424 4.57 -36.74 19.92
N GLN A 425 5.26 -35.91 19.12
CA GLN A 425 4.70 -35.10 18.03
C GLN A 425 3.70 -34.04 18.51
N GLU A 426 3.85 -33.55 19.74
CA GLU A 426 3.07 -32.43 20.24
C GLU A 426 3.84 -31.12 20.03
N LEU A 427 3.14 -30.10 19.53
CA LEU A 427 3.69 -28.77 19.28
C LEU A 427 4.21 -28.15 20.59
N ILE A 428 5.38 -27.53 20.54
CA ILE A 428 5.91 -26.71 21.62
C ILE A 428 5.37 -25.29 21.47
N ALA A 429 5.04 -24.65 22.59
CA ALA A 429 4.54 -23.28 22.62
C ALA A 429 5.54 -22.23 22.10
N GLU A 430 6.84 -22.55 22.04
CA GLU A 430 7.88 -21.66 21.54
C GLU A 430 7.93 -21.68 19.99
N ARG A 431 7.88 -20.49 19.37
CA ARG A 431 7.99 -20.31 17.91
C ARG A 431 9.00 -19.22 17.57
N TRP A 432 9.78 -19.41 16.50
CA TRP A 432 10.81 -18.46 16.09
C TRP A 432 10.44 -17.82 14.76
N LYS A 433 9.90 -16.61 14.80
CA LYS A 433 9.55 -15.86 13.61
C LYS A 433 10.80 -15.32 12.95
N ILE A 434 11.02 -15.61 11.68
CA ILE A 434 12.11 -15.07 10.88
C ILE A 434 11.71 -13.65 10.46
N THR A 435 12.55 -12.68 10.82
CA THR A 435 12.35 -11.25 10.53
C THR A 435 13.31 -10.72 9.48
N GLY A 436 14.28 -11.53 9.08
CA GLY A 436 15.20 -11.23 7.99
C GLY A 436 16.17 -12.37 7.75
N SER A 437 16.65 -12.51 6.52
CA SER A 437 17.59 -13.57 6.15
C SER A 437 18.73 -13.04 5.28
N SER A 438 19.89 -13.70 5.38
CA SER A 438 21.04 -13.48 4.51
C SER A 438 21.85 -14.77 4.39
N ASN A 439 22.86 -14.76 3.53
CA ASN A 439 23.78 -15.89 3.38
C ASN A 439 24.60 -16.22 4.64
N ALA A 440 24.71 -15.30 5.62
CA ALA A 440 25.52 -15.50 6.81
C ALA A 440 24.69 -15.67 8.09
N GLN A 441 23.42 -15.25 8.10
CA GLN A 441 22.61 -15.20 9.31
C GLN A 441 21.11 -15.12 9.03
N LEU A 442 20.31 -15.50 10.04
CA LEU A 442 18.86 -15.28 10.13
C LEU A 442 18.56 -14.39 11.33
N SER A 443 17.81 -13.31 11.13
CA SER A 443 17.23 -12.52 12.22
C SER A 443 15.92 -13.19 12.65
N ILE A 444 15.74 -13.37 13.96
CA ILE A 444 14.56 -14.05 14.51
C ILE A 444 13.98 -13.32 15.73
N GLU A 445 12.67 -13.39 15.87
CA GLU A 445 11.90 -13.04 17.06
C GLU A 445 11.38 -14.33 17.71
N ILE A 446 11.68 -14.54 18.99
CA ILE A 446 11.28 -15.75 19.72
C ILE A 446 10.07 -15.45 20.57
N TYR A 447 8.96 -16.12 20.27
CA TYR A 447 7.72 -16.03 21.00
C TYR A 447 7.50 -17.30 21.82
N ASN A 448 6.89 -17.17 22.99
CA ASN A 448 6.27 -18.27 23.71
C ASN A 448 4.76 -17.98 23.74
N GLU A 449 3.97 -18.88 23.16
CA GLU A 449 2.58 -18.60 22.80
C GLU A 449 2.52 -17.33 21.94
N ASN A 450 2.03 -16.21 22.49
CA ASN A 450 1.91 -14.93 21.81
C ASN A 450 2.81 -13.82 22.38
N GLU A 451 3.55 -14.09 23.45
CA GLU A 451 4.43 -13.10 24.07
C GLU A 451 5.81 -13.15 23.40
N LEU A 452 6.26 -12.01 22.85
CA LEU A 452 7.64 -11.87 22.39
C LEU A 452 8.56 -11.93 23.60
N ILE A 453 9.37 -12.99 23.67
CA ILE A 453 10.30 -13.18 24.79
C ILE A 453 11.59 -12.40 24.53
N TYR A 454 12.16 -12.51 23.33
CA TYR A 454 13.34 -11.76 22.91
C TYR A 454 13.64 -11.92 21.41
N GLU A 455 14.45 -10.99 20.88
CA GLU A 455 15.02 -11.04 19.53
C GLU A 455 16.42 -11.65 19.53
N ASN A 456 16.79 -12.34 18.45
CA ASN A 456 18.14 -12.86 18.26
C ASN A 456 18.52 -12.95 16.78
N VAL A 457 19.78 -13.35 16.55
CA VAL A 457 20.30 -13.66 15.23
C VAL A 457 20.89 -15.06 15.28
N LEU A 458 20.45 -15.95 14.39
CA LEU A 458 21.10 -17.24 14.17
C LEU A 458 22.23 -17.03 13.15
N LEU A 459 23.46 -17.18 13.59
CA LEU A 459 24.64 -17.20 12.75
C LEU A 459 24.73 -18.55 12.04
N ARG A 460 24.90 -18.49 10.73
CA ARG A 460 25.09 -19.67 9.90
C ARG A 460 26.50 -20.21 10.12
N ASP A 461 26.57 -21.42 10.65
CA ASP A 461 27.79 -22.16 10.93
C ASP A 461 27.85 -23.39 10.02
N CYS A 462 28.55 -23.24 8.90
CA CYS A 462 28.76 -24.31 7.93
C CYS A 462 30.10 -25.03 8.14
N GLU A 463 30.77 -24.86 9.29
CA GLU A 463 32.10 -25.46 9.53
C GLU A 463 32.06 -26.99 9.64
N ASP A 464 30.87 -27.59 9.68
CA ASP A 464 30.63 -29.02 9.54
C ASP A 464 29.90 -29.38 8.25
N LEU A 465 30.50 -29.05 7.11
CA LEU A 465 30.51 -29.96 5.97
C LEU A 465 31.76 -30.83 6.07
N SER A 466 31.78 -31.74 7.04
CA SER A 466 32.65 -32.92 6.96
C SER A 466 31.99 -34.07 6.20
N THR A 467 31.29 -33.76 5.11
CA THR A 467 31.57 -34.54 3.90
C THR A 467 32.80 -33.88 3.31
N VAL A 468 33.98 -34.36 3.68
CA VAL A 468 35.15 -34.10 2.84
C VAL A 468 34.71 -34.55 1.45
N CYS A 469 34.66 -33.64 0.49
CA CYS A 469 34.43 -33.96 -0.91
C CYS A 469 35.68 -34.70 -1.41
N GLU A 470 35.90 -35.90 -0.87
CA GLU A 470 36.95 -36.79 -1.27
C GLU A 470 36.68 -37.19 -2.71
N GLU A 471 37.75 -37.31 -3.48
CA GLU A 471 37.72 -37.61 -4.91
C GLU A 471 36.79 -38.80 -5.22
N ALA A 472 36.82 -39.85 -4.39
CA ALA A 472 35.97 -41.02 -4.54
C ALA A 472 34.47 -40.74 -4.36
N TYR A 473 34.09 -39.92 -3.38
CA TYR A 473 32.69 -39.56 -3.14
C TYR A 473 32.14 -38.68 -4.27
N ILE A 474 32.90 -37.66 -4.67
CA ILE A 474 32.51 -36.81 -5.81
C ILE A 474 32.36 -37.68 -7.05
N TYR A 475 33.32 -38.57 -7.32
CA TYR A 475 33.30 -39.46 -8.47
C TYR A 475 32.07 -40.37 -8.49
N ASP A 476 31.73 -41.01 -7.37
CA ASP A 476 30.58 -41.92 -7.29
C ASP A 476 29.24 -41.18 -7.44
N VAL A 477 29.10 -40.02 -6.80
CA VAL A 477 27.83 -39.27 -6.80
C VAL A 477 27.62 -38.55 -8.12
N ILE A 478 28.62 -37.85 -8.66
CA ILE A 478 28.44 -37.04 -9.87
C ILE A 478 28.07 -37.91 -11.09
N GLN A 479 28.53 -39.16 -11.14
CA GLN A 479 28.17 -40.12 -12.20
C GLN A 479 26.82 -40.81 -12.01
N SER A 480 26.21 -40.69 -10.83
CA SER A 480 25.01 -41.46 -10.49
C SER A 480 23.75 -41.01 -11.23
N CYS A 481 23.76 -39.80 -11.81
CA CYS A 481 22.57 -39.13 -12.30
C CYS A 481 22.88 -38.02 -13.31
N ARG A 482 21.81 -37.44 -13.86
CA ARG A 482 21.84 -36.14 -14.54
C ARG A 482 21.71 -34.98 -13.54
N TRP A 483 22.24 -33.83 -13.94
CA TRP A 483 22.35 -32.65 -13.10
C TRP A 483 21.94 -31.40 -13.86
N THR A 484 21.00 -30.64 -13.32
CA THR A 484 20.70 -29.30 -13.84
C THR A 484 21.80 -28.34 -13.42
N ILE A 485 22.31 -27.57 -14.38
CA ILE A 485 23.35 -26.57 -14.16
C ILE A 485 22.74 -25.17 -14.02
N THR A 486 23.09 -24.46 -12.95
CA THR A 486 22.67 -23.06 -12.70
C THR A 486 23.80 -22.22 -12.14
N ASN A 487 23.67 -20.90 -12.25
CA ASN A 487 24.47 -19.95 -11.48
C ASN A 487 24.00 -19.95 -10.01
N LEU A 488 24.76 -19.27 -9.15
CA LEU A 488 24.43 -19.17 -7.72
C LEU A 488 23.07 -18.53 -7.43
N ASP A 489 22.55 -17.70 -8.33
CA ASP A 489 21.22 -17.07 -8.24
C ASP A 489 20.08 -17.95 -8.81
N GLY A 490 20.37 -19.20 -9.17
CA GLY A 490 19.40 -20.13 -9.76
C GLY A 490 19.11 -19.90 -11.24
N THR A 491 19.68 -18.86 -11.86
CA THR A 491 19.52 -18.60 -13.29
C THR A 491 20.57 -19.35 -14.12
N PHE A 492 20.25 -19.69 -15.36
CA PHE A 492 21.25 -20.11 -16.34
C PHE A 492 20.84 -19.64 -17.73
N PHE A 493 21.82 -19.50 -18.63
CA PHE A 493 21.56 -18.96 -19.97
C PHE A 493 20.56 -19.82 -20.77
N ASP A 494 20.57 -21.14 -20.54
CA ASP A 494 19.65 -22.12 -21.13
C ASP A 494 19.28 -23.18 -20.09
N ALA A 495 18.09 -23.79 -20.20
CA ALA A 495 17.75 -24.96 -19.39
C ALA A 495 18.53 -26.19 -19.89
N LEU A 496 19.60 -26.54 -19.20
CA LEU A 496 20.52 -27.62 -19.56
C LEU A 496 20.68 -28.63 -18.42
N ASP A 497 20.68 -29.90 -18.79
CA ASP A 497 21.02 -31.01 -17.91
C ASP A 497 22.31 -31.68 -18.37
N ILE A 498 23.17 -32.03 -17.42
CA ILE A 498 24.48 -32.63 -17.67
C ILE A 498 24.51 -34.05 -17.10
N ASP A 499 24.90 -35.01 -17.94
CA ASP A 499 25.20 -36.39 -17.57
C ASP A 499 26.72 -36.60 -17.53
N PHE A 500 27.24 -37.00 -16.38
CA PHE A 500 28.68 -37.23 -16.14
C PHE A 500 29.10 -38.71 -16.25
N SER A 501 28.21 -39.59 -16.74
CA SER A 501 28.46 -41.03 -16.71
C SER A 501 29.67 -41.48 -17.53
N ASN A 502 30.42 -42.44 -16.99
CA ASN A 502 31.59 -43.06 -17.63
C ASN A 502 32.68 -42.05 -18.01
N GLU A 503 32.91 -41.03 -17.18
CA GLU A 503 33.89 -39.95 -17.43
C GLU A 503 33.60 -39.09 -18.68
N ASN A 504 32.40 -39.23 -19.27
CA ASN A 504 31.94 -38.39 -20.37
C ASN A 504 31.02 -37.30 -19.84
N ILE A 505 30.91 -36.21 -20.59
CA ILE A 505 29.90 -35.17 -20.41
C ILE A 505 28.94 -35.29 -21.60
N HIS A 506 27.65 -35.50 -21.35
CA HIS A 506 26.59 -35.30 -22.34
C HIS A 506 25.64 -34.22 -21.81
N VAL A 507 25.45 -33.16 -22.59
CA VAL A 507 24.55 -32.06 -22.22
C VAL A 507 23.27 -32.17 -23.02
N TYR A 508 22.14 -32.13 -22.33
CA TYR A 508 20.81 -32.21 -22.89
C TYR A 508 20.13 -30.85 -22.81
N ASN A 509 19.39 -30.48 -23.87
CA ASN A 509 18.48 -29.35 -23.82
C ASN A 509 17.10 -29.77 -23.25
N ALA A 510 16.20 -28.80 -23.10
CA ALA A 510 14.82 -29.03 -22.66
C ALA A 510 14.01 -30.03 -23.52
N ASN A 511 14.46 -30.37 -24.74
CA ASN A 511 13.84 -31.37 -25.61
C ASN A 511 14.49 -32.77 -25.49
N GLU A 512 15.36 -32.98 -24.50
CA GLU A 512 16.16 -34.20 -24.30
C GLU A 512 17.12 -34.54 -25.45
N GLU A 513 17.48 -33.56 -26.28
CA GLU A 513 18.45 -33.74 -27.35
C GLU A 513 19.87 -33.42 -26.83
N VAL A 514 20.85 -34.25 -27.21
CA VAL A 514 22.25 -33.99 -26.89
C VAL A 514 22.73 -32.78 -27.71
N VAL A 515 23.10 -31.71 -27.02
CA VAL A 515 23.54 -30.43 -27.61
C VAL A 515 25.03 -30.15 -27.40
N GLU A 516 25.72 -30.96 -26.59
CA GLU A 516 27.16 -30.90 -26.36
C GLU A 516 27.65 -32.26 -25.83
N GLU A 517 28.87 -32.63 -26.23
CA GLU A 517 29.59 -33.77 -25.71
C GLU A 517 31.01 -33.35 -25.32
N GLY A 518 31.54 -33.95 -24.27
CA GLY A 518 32.91 -33.74 -23.82
C GLY A 518 33.32 -34.82 -22.83
N ASN A 519 34.35 -34.53 -22.05
CA ASN A 519 34.79 -35.44 -20.98
C ASN A 519 35.17 -34.66 -19.74
N TRP A 520 35.24 -35.35 -18.62
CA TRP A 520 35.69 -34.77 -17.36
C TRP A 520 36.70 -35.66 -16.68
N GLU A 521 37.53 -35.02 -15.85
CA GLU A 521 38.51 -35.67 -15.00
C GLU A 521 38.37 -35.10 -13.59
N ILE A 522 38.75 -35.87 -12.57
CA ILE A 522 38.80 -35.39 -11.19
C ILE A 522 40.17 -35.64 -10.57
N SER A 523 40.66 -34.67 -9.80
CA SER A 523 41.81 -34.83 -8.94
C SER A 523 41.60 -34.06 -7.63
N GLY A 524 41.57 -34.77 -6.50
CA GLY A 524 41.12 -34.24 -5.23
C GLY A 524 39.69 -33.72 -5.32
N ALA A 525 39.51 -32.44 -5.04
CA ALA A 525 38.23 -31.74 -5.17
C ALA A 525 38.11 -30.93 -6.47
N VAL A 526 38.99 -31.14 -7.46
CA VAL A 526 38.98 -30.37 -8.71
C VAL A 526 38.42 -31.20 -9.84
N LEU A 527 37.28 -30.79 -10.38
CA LEU A 527 36.68 -31.30 -11.61
C LEU A 527 37.24 -30.52 -12.79
N LYS A 528 37.70 -31.21 -13.81
CA LYS A 528 38.21 -30.59 -15.03
C LYS A 528 37.32 -30.96 -16.20
N PHE A 529 36.65 -29.98 -16.79
CA PHE A 529 35.84 -30.16 -18.00
C PHE A 529 36.71 -29.96 -19.23
N ASN A 530 36.69 -30.92 -20.15
CA ASN A 530 37.50 -30.96 -21.36
C ASN A 530 36.62 -31.14 -22.60
N ASP A 531 37.16 -30.69 -23.74
CA ASP A 531 36.63 -30.95 -25.08
C ASP A 531 35.17 -30.47 -25.35
N LEU A 532 34.66 -29.53 -24.54
CA LEU A 532 33.39 -28.82 -24.81
C LEU A 532 33.63 -27.68 -25.82
N SER A 533 32.79 -27.58 -26.84
CA SER A 533 33.03 -26.67 -27.98
C SER A 533 31.81 -25.91 -28.49
N MET A 534 30.62 -26.18 -27.93
CA MET A 534 29.34 -25.61 -28.30
C MET A 534 28.67 -24.93 -27.09
N ALA A 535 27.58 -25.48 -26.55
CA ALA A 535 26.74 -24.89 -25.51
C ALA A 535 27.51 -24.54 -24.23
N LEU A 536 28.53 -25.34 -23.88
CA LEU A 536 29.33 -25.13 -22.67
C LEU A 536 30.80 -24.81 -22.95
N ALA A 537 31.13 -24.29 -24.14
CA ALA A 537 32.51 -23.99 -24.54
C ALA A 537 33.27 -23.07 -23.54
N ASN A 538 32.57 -22.13 -22.91
CA ASN A 538 33.17 -21.19 -21.94
C ASN A 538 33.42 -21.82 -20.56
N TYR A 539 32.88 -23.01 -20.30
CA TYR A 539 32.99 -23.72 -19.02
C TYR A 539 34.13 -24.76 -19.01
N VAL A 540 34.87 -24.91 -20.11
CA VAL A 540 36.10 -25.72 -20.16
C VAL A 540 37.12 -25.20 -19.14
N GLY A 541 37.72 -26.10 -18.37
CA GLY A 541 38.73 -25.76 -17.37
C GLY A 541 38.52 -26.46 -16.03
N GLU A 542 39.28 -26.02 -15.04
CA GLU A 542 39.29 -26.59 -13.69
C GLU A 542 38.28 -25.85 -12.78
N TRP A 543 37.43 -26.64 -12.13
CA TRP A 543 36.38 -26.24 -11.22
C TRP A 543 36.61 -26.91 -9.86
N THR A 544 36.77 -26.11 -8.82
CA THR A 544 36.92 -26.64 -7.46
C THR A 544 35.55 -26.91 -6.87
N VAL A 545 35.30 -28.15 -6.45
CA VAL A 545 34.14 -28.54 -5.65
C VAL A 545 34.31 -27.93 -4.26
N ILE A 546 33.53 -26.89 -3.98
CA ILE A 546 33.55 -26.15 -2.71
C ILE A 546 32.42 -26.58 -1.77
N ALA A 547 31.42 -27.32 -2.28
CA ALA A 547 30.46 -28.07 -1.49
C ALA A 547 29.94 -29.28 -2.30
N CYS A 548 29.66 -30.39 -1.62
CA CYS A 548 29.07 -31.60 -2.22
C CYS A 548 28.07 -32.25 -1.26
N ALA A 549 27.01 -32.81 -1.82
CA ALA A 549 25.98 -33.61 -1.18
C ALA A 549 25.39 -34.57 -2.20
N ASP A 550 24.57 -35.53 -1.75
CA ASP A 550 24.01 -36.56 -2.63
C ASP A 550 23.14 -36.00 -3.77
N ASN A 551 22.57 -34.80 -3.57
CA ASN A 551 21.66 -34.13 -4.50
C ASN A 551 22.18 -32.77 -5.01
N LEU A 552 23.36 -32.33 -4.57
CA LEU A 552 23.87 -30.98 -4.90
C LEU A 552 25.40 -30.95 -4.96
N PHE A 553 25.95 -30.35 -6.01
CA PHE A 553 27.33 -29.87 -6.02
C PHE A 553 27.41 -28.36 -6.21
N LYS A 554 28.33 -27.71 -5.50
CA LYS A 554 28.74 -26.33 -5.73
C LYS A 554 30.18 -26.32 -6.23
N ILE A 555 30.38 -25.81 -7.42
CA ILE A 555 31.69 -25.78 -8.08
C ILE A 555 32.10 -24.34 -8.41
N GLN A 556 33.39 -24.04 -8.26
CA GLN A 556 33.92 -22.67 -8.39
C GLN A 556 35.14 -22.60 -9.29
N ARG A 557 35.20 -21.57 -10.14
CA ARG A 557 36.35 -21.21 -10.97
C ARG A 557 36.58 -19.71 -10.92
N GLY A 558 37.61 -19.26 -10.19
CA GLY A 558 37.81 -17.84 -9.93
C GLY A 558 36.66 -17.25 -9.10
N GLU A 559 35.98 -16.22 -9.62
CA GLU A 559 34.78 -15.64 -9.00
C GLU A 559 33.47 -16.32 -9.48
N GLU A 560 33.53 -17.16 -10.52
CA GLU A 560 32.37 -17.84 -11.06
C GLU A 560 32.00 -19.05 -10.20
N VAL A 561 30.71 -19.16 -9.87
CA VAL A 561 30.15 -20.25 -9.05
C VAL A 561 28.96 -20.86 -9.77
N LEU A 562 28.98 -22.17 -9.89
CA LEU A 562 27.90 -22.96 -10.47
C LEU A 562 27.33 -23.92 -9.43
N LEU A 563 26.02 -24.16 -9.55
CA LEU A 563 25.27 -25.17 -8.82
C LEU A 563 24.87 -26.27 -9.78
N LEU A 564 25.11 -27.52 -9.37
CA LEU A 564 24.64 -28.72 -10.04
C LEU A 564 23.61 -29.38 -9.13
N THR A 565 22.35 -29.40 -9.54
CA THR A 565 21.25 -30.01 -8.77
C THR A 565 20.82 -31.30 -9.44
N LYS A 566 20.75 -32.39 -8.68
CA LYS A 566 20.42 -33.72 -9.20
C LYS A 566 18.99 -33.78 -9.73
N THR A 567 18.78 -34.43 -10.88
CA THR A 567 17.45 -34.46 -11.54
C THR A 567 16.74 -35.81 -11.49
N CYS A 568 17.34 -36.82 -10.88
CA CYS A 568 16.72 -38.14 -10.68
C CYS A 568 16.50 -38.44 -9.19
N ASN A 569 15.40 -39.14 -8.93
CA ASN A 569 14.93 -39.53 -7.60
C ASN A 569 15.79 -40.59 -6.92
#